data_AF-A0ABD4YM74-F1
#
_entry.id   AF-A0ABD4YM74-F1
#
_cell.length_a   1.000
_cell.length_b   1.000
_cell.length_c   1.000
_cell.angle_alpha   90.00
_cell.angle_beta   90.00
_cell.angle_gamma   90.00
#
_symmetry.space_group_name_H-M   'P 1'
#
loop_
_entity.id
_entity.type
_entity.pdbx_description
1 polymer ?
#
loop_
_entity_poly.entity_id
_entity_poly.type
_entity_poly.pdbx_seq_one_letter_code
_entity_poly.pdbx_strand_id
1 'polypeptide(L)'
;MSEKSLESPRELCERLQERLTAERARLAQWQSIEADYHHKYTETLRPLEDKLNQLRYKLVLCFDHAYKEMGLSKAEREFVSELVTEFSEELLVLSAKSALPAGCDTARLKTLYKKHRGADYDANLAELTESARQELADALDLDVADLDSMSPMQLLQVIQDQYDDEDAEELLEYARVVRMPTVTNAVAWDALQAAERERLAQAAQDPNLRATVQAAADIPNDQLQAANAVLAAQLDEILTQVQFAEEGFTLRYELDPFATFDPETVMQELDDDIKDIQEYIQELEHEVMQFSDESLLKAWLKAMRREVAAMERREGRS
;
A
#
# COMPACT_ATOMS: atom_id res chain seq x y z
N MET A 1 -34.24 -26.07 -12.73
CA MET A 1 -34.91 -24.76 -12.77
C MET A 1 -34.81 -24.17 -11.38
N SER A 2 -33.80 -23.34 -11.15
CA SER A 2 -33.66 -22.60 -9.91
C SER A 2 -34.27 -21.21 -10.13
N GLU A 3 -35.19 -20.85 -9.26
CA GLU A 3 -35.91 -19.59 -9.24
C GLU A 3 -34.92 -18.42 -9.17
N LYS A 4 -34.76 -17.70 -10.27
CA LYS A 4 -34.30 -16.31 -10.19
C LYS A 4 -35.42 -15.55 -9.49
N SER A 5 -35.26 -15.29 -8.20
CA SER A 5 -36.10 -14.33 -7.50
C SER A 5 -35.97 -13.00 -8.24
N LEU A 6 -37.00 -12.64 -9.01
CA LEU A 6 -37.07 -11.35 -9.68
C LEU A 6 -37.42 -10.35 -8.58
N GLU A 7 -36.38 -9.77 -7.97
CA GLU A 7 -36.50 -8.67 -7.02
C GLU A 7 -37.50 -7.63 -7.55
N SER A 8 -38.54 -7.33 -6.77
CA SER A 8 -39.55 -6.36 -7.16
C SER A 8 -38.97 -4.93 -7.16
N PRO A 9 -39.53 -3.99 -7.93
CA PRO A 9 -39.04 -2.61 -7.94
C PRO A 9 -39.01 -1.93 -6.56
N ARG A 10 -39.88 -2.37 -5.64
CA ARG A 10 -39.92 -1.86 -4.26
C ARG A 10 -38.80 -2.45 -3.40
N GLU A 11 -38.59 -3.76 -3.46
CA GLU A 11 -37.47 -4.43 -2.77
C GLU A 11 -36.11 -3.87 -3.23
N LEU A 12 -35.95 -3.64 -4.54
CA LEU A 12 -34.76 -2.97 -5.08
C LEU A 12 -34.58 -1.56 -4.49
N CYS A 13 -35.66 -0.80 -4.36
CA CYS A 13 -35.62 0.54 -3.78
C CYS A 13 -35.17 0.50 -2.32
N GLU A 14 -35.76 -0.39 -1.52
CA GLU A 14 -35.40 -0.60 -0.10
C GLU A 14 -33.92 -0.96 0.04
N ARG A 15 -33.44 -1.95 -0.73
CA ARG A 15 -32.03 -2.36 -0.70
C ARG A 15 -31.07 -1.26 -1.12
N LEU A 16 -31.40 -0.47 -2.15
CA LEU A 16 -30.57 0.67 -2.57
C LEU A 16 -30.53 1.76 -1.50
N GLN A 17 -31.64 2.03 -0.81
CA GLN A 17 -31.68 3.00 0.30
C GLN A 17 -30.84 2.55 1.49
N GLU A 18 -30.93 1.27 1.86
CA GLU A 18 -30.12 0.67 2.92
C GLU A 18 -28.62 0.77 2.57
N ARG A 19 -28.24 0.32 1.38
CA ARG A 19 -26.83 0.36 0.94
C ARG A 19 -26.30 1.80 0.85
N LEU A 20 -27.07 2.73 0.28
CA LEU A 20 -26.68 4.14 0.21
C LEU A 20 -26.49 4.75 1.61
N THR A 21 -27.31 4.36 2.59
CA THR A 21 -27.17 4.81 3.98
C THR A 21 -25.90 4.25 4.61
N ALA A 22 -25.61 2.97 4.40
CA ALA A 22 -24.40 2.32 4.89
C ALA A 22 -23.12 2.96 4.30
N GLU A 23 -23.06 3.14 2.98
CA GLU A 23 -21.87 3.72 2.33
C GLU A 23 -21.67 5.20 2.69
N ARG A 24 -22.75 5.97 2.88
CA ARG A 24 -22.66 7.35 3.42
C ARG A 24 -22.10 7.37 4.84
N ALA A 25 -22.49 6.41 5.68
CA ALA A 25 -21.94 6.27 7.02
C ALA A 25 -20.45 5.92 6.96
N ARG A 26 -20.04 4.98 6.08
CA ARG A 26 -18.63 4.61 5.86
C ARG A 26 -17.79 5.80 5.39
N LEU A 27 -18.29 6.58 4.43
CA LEU A 27 -17.61 7.80 3.98
C LEU A 27 -17.46 8.82 5.12
N ALA A 28 -18.49 9.00 5.94
CA ALA A 28 -18.44 9.90 7.09
C ALA A 28 -17.45 9.42 8.17
N GLN A 29 -17.34 8.11 8.38
CA GLN A 29 -16.35 7.51 9.28
C GLN A 29 -14.92 7.84 8.81
N TRP A 30 -14.61 7.63 7.53
CA TRP A 30 -13.32 8.02 6.94
C TRP A 30 -13.00 9.49 7.15
N GLN A 31 -13.96 10.38 6.91
CA GLN A 31 -13.78 11.82 7.13
C GLN A 31 -13.58 12.18 8.61
N SER A 32 -14.21 11.44 9.51
CA SER A 32 -14.07 11.68 10.96
C SER A 32 -12.72 11.23 11.51
N ILE A 33 -12.20 10.09 11.03
CA ILE A 33 -10.98 9.49 11.56
C ILE A 33 -9.71 10.11 11.00
N GLU A 34 -9.78 10.74 9.82
CA GLU A 34 -8.62 11.30 9.14
C GLU A 34 -7.83 12.27 10.02
N ALA A 35 -8.51 13.13 10.80
CA ALA A 35 -7.86 14.11 11.65
C ALA A 35 -7.11 13.45 12.83
N ASP A 36 -7.73 12.47 13.48
CA ASP A 36 -7.16 11.76 14.62
C ASP A 36 -5.98 10.88 14.16
N TYR A 37 -6.15 10.17 13.04
CA TYR A 37 -5.09 9.39 12.42
C TYR A 37 -3.92 10.28 12.00
N HIS A 38 -4.18 11.42 11.33
CA HIS A 38 -3.13 12.35 10.91
C HIS A 38 -2.31 12.87 12.10
N HIS A 39 -2.98 13.22 13.19
CA HIS A 39 -2.32 13.71 14.40
C HIS A 39 -1.41 12.63 15.00
N LYS A 40 -1.93 11.42 15.17
CA LYS A 40 -1.18 10.29 15.75
C LYS A 40 -0.03 9.84 14.84
N TYR A 41 -0.28 9.77 13.53
CA TYR A 41 0.74 9.51 12.52
C TYR A 41 1.89 10.52 12.64
N THR A 42 1.58 11.82 12.61
CA THR A 42 2.59 12.88 12.59
C THR A 42 3.36 12.99 13.90
N GLU A 43 2.68 12.89 15.05
CA GLU A 43 3.29 13.11 16.35
C GLU A 43 3.96 11.86 16.93
N THR A 44 3.53 10.66 16.54
CA THR A 44 3.98 9.40 17.15
C THR A 44 4.65 8.46 16.15
N LEU A 45 3.94 8.07 15.09
CA LEU A 45 4.48 7.07 14.16
C LEU A 45 5.64 7.62 13.32
N ARG A 46 5.49 8.80 12.72
CA ARG A 46 6.49 9.37 11.81
C ARG A 46 7.88 9.54 12.47
N PRO A 47 8.01 10.04 13.72
CA PRO A 47 9.31 10.07 14.40
C PRO A 47 9.92 8.69 14.64
N LEU A 48 9.09 7.66 14.86
CA LEU A 48 9.55 6.28 15.02
C LEU A 48 10.03 5.71 13.69
N GLU A 49 9.28 5.90 12.60
CA GLU A 49 9.70 5.54 11.24
C GLU A 49 11.02 6.22 10.87
N ASP A 50 11.16 7.51 11.16
CA ASP A 50 12.41 8.24 10.91
C ASP A 50 13.58 7.62 11.68
N LYS A 51 13.37 7.27 12.96
CA LYS A 51 14.39 6.62 13.80
C LYS A 51 14.74 5.24 13.27
N LEU A 52 13.74 4.43 12.89
CA LEU A 52 13.93 3.11 12.31
C LEU A 52 14.76 3.19 11.02
N ASN A 53 14.39 4.09 10.12
CA ASN A 53 15.07 4.25 8.83
C ASN A 53 16.50 4.79 8.99
N GLN A 54 16.77 5.61 10.02
CA GLN A 54 18.14 5.98 10.39
C GLN A 54 18.96 4.79 10.88
N LEU A 55 18.34 3.85 11.61
CA LEU A 55 19.01 2.61 12.06
C LEU A 55 19.27 1.66 10.89
N ARG A 56 18.29 1.44 10.01
CA ARG A 56 18.47 0.68 8.76
C ARG A 56 19.59 1.27 7.90
N TYR A 57 19.65 2.60 7.77
CA TYR A 57 20.75 3.26 7.08
C TYR A 57 22.11 3.01 7.76
N LYS A 58 22.19 3.07 9.09
CA LYS A 58 23.41 2.72 9.83
C LYS A 58 23.82 1.26 9.61
N LEU A 59 22.87 0.33 9.57
CA LEU A 59 23.13 -1.08 9.28
C LEU A 59 23.78 -1.26 7.91
N VAL A 60 23.22 -0.63 6.87
CA VAL A 60 23.82 -0.62 5.53
C VAL A 60 25.28 -0.17 5.55
N LEU A 61 25.60 0.87 6.32
CA LEU A 61 26.99 1.35 6.47
C LEU A 61 27.88 0.38 7.26
N CYS A 62 27.37 -0.20 8.34
CA CYS A 62 28.08 -1.19 9.15
C CYS A 62 28.42 -2.43 8.31
N PHE A 63 27.47 -2.92 7.51
CA PHE A 63 27.64 -4.06 6.62
C PHE A 63 28.63 -3.77 5.48
N ASP A 64 28.56 -2.60 4.83
CA ASP A 64 29.59 -2.20 3.84
C ASP A 64 31.00 -2.15 4.45
N HIS A 65 31.11 -1.65 5.69
CA HIS A 65 32.38 -1.62 6.41
C HIS A 65 32.89 -3.02 6.74
N ALA A 66 32.02 -3.88 7.29
CA ALA A 66 32.35 -5.26 7.63
C ALA A 66 32.80 -6.08 6.41
N TYR A 67 32.14 -5.87 5.27
CA TYR A 67 32.52 -6.48 3.99
C TYR A 67 34.00 -6.23 3.65
N LYS A 68 34.50 -5.02 3.94
CA LYS A 68 35.87 -4.58 3.64
C LYS A 68 36.88 -4.99 4.71
N GLU A 69 36.57 -4.75 5.99
CA GLU A 69 37.59 -4.68 7.06
C GLU A 69 37.51 -5.83 8.09
N MET A 70 36.42 -6.60 8.16
CA MET A 70 36.16 -7.52 9.30
C MET A 70 36.49 -9.00 9.04
N GLY A 71 37.48 -9.28 8.18
CA GLY A 71 38.00 -10.64 7.97
C GLY A 71 36.93 -11.70 7.66
N LEU A 72 35.83 -11.31 7.00
CA LEU A 72 34.71 -12.18 6.69
C LEU A 72 35.12 -13.25 5.66
N SER A 73 34.59 -14.47 5.83
CA SER A 73 34.68 -15.54 4.83
C SER A 73 33.89 -15.18 3.56
N LYS A 74 34.11 -15.94 2.48
CA LYS A 74 33.39 -15.72 1.22
C LYS A 74 31.86 -15.76 1.39
N ALA A 75 31.35 -16.77 2.10
CA ALA A 75 29.91 -16.94 2.31
C ALA A 75 29.33 -15.85 3.24
N GLU A 76 30.10 -15.36 4.22
CA GLU A 76 29.66 -14.23 5.05
C GLU A 76 29.64 -12.93 4.26
N ARG A 77 30.61 -12.71 3.35
CA ARG A 77 30.62 -11.53 2.47
C ARG A 77 29.46 -11.52 1.49
N GLU A 78 29.11 -12.68 0.94
CA GLU A 78 27.96 -12.84 0.04
C GLU A 78 26.66 -12.49 0.77
N PHE A 79 26.44 -13.06 1.95
CA PHE A 79 25.27 -12.74 2.77
C PHE A 79 25.23 -11.25 3.21
N VAL A 80 26.37 -10.67 3.58
CA VAL A 80 26.45 -9.23 3.88
C VAL A 80 26.14 -8.36 2.66
N SER A 81 26.54 -8.78 1.45
CA SER A 81 26.16 -8.07 0.23
C SER A 81 24.66 -8.14 -0.05
N GLU A 82 24.02 -9.27 0.21
CA GLU A 82 22.57 -9.44 0.10
C GLU A 82 21.86 -8.47 1.05
N LEU A 83 22.23 -8.46 2.33
CA LEU A 83 21.67 -7.53 3.32
C LEU A 83 21.87 -6.05 2.95
N VAL A 84 23.07 -5.66 2.48
CA VAL A 84 23.31 -4.28 2.01
C VAL A 84 22.39 -3.93 0.85
N THR A 85 22.17 -4.87 -0.06
CA THR A 85 21.33 -4.68 -1.23
C THR A 85 19.88 -4.49 -0.81
N GLU A 86 19.33 -5.42 -0.03
CA GLU A 86 17.94 -5.43 0.45
C GLU A 86 17.59 -4.16 1.24
N PHE A 87 18.34 -3.85 2.30
CA PHE A 87 18.07 -2.63 3.09
C PHE A 87 18.28 -1.34 2.28
N SER A 88 19.17 -1.35 1.28
CA SER A 88 19.32 -0.20 0.38
C SER A 88 18.11 -0.06 -0.54
N GLU A 89 17.57 -1.16 -1.06
CA GLU A 89 16.36 -1.15 -1.89
C GLU A 89 15.18 -0.60 -1.11
N GLU A 90 14.91 -1.11 0.10
CA GLU A 90 13.81 -0.62 0.94
C GLU A 90 13.88 0.89 1.19
N LEU A 91 15.07 1.39 1.55
CA LEU A 91 15.28 2.82 1.78
C LEU A 91 15.17 3.64 0.48
N LEU A 92 15.57 3.08 -0.66
CA LEU A 92 15.43 3.74 -1.96
C LEU A 92 13.98 3.79 -2.41
N VAL A 93 13.19 2.73 -2.18
CA VAL A 93 11.74 2.71 -2.37
C VAL A 93 11.07 3.77 -1.51
N LEU A 94 11.42 3.83 -0.22
CA LEU A 94 10.93 4.87 0.68
C LEU A 94 11.27 6.28 0.18
N SER A 95 12.49 6.48 -0.34
CA SER A 95 12.92 7.77 -0.87
C SER A 95 12.13 8.26 -2.10
N ALA A 96 11.44 7.34 -2.79
CA ALA A 96 10.51 7.67 -3.86
C ALA A 96 9.15 8.13 -3.31
N LYS A 97 8.68 7.56 -2.19
CA LYS A 97 7.43 7.93 -1.51
C LYS A 97 7.57 9.25 -0.76
N SER A 98 8.62 9.41 0.04
CA SER A 98 8.83 10.56 0.91
C SER A 98 10.31 10.88 1.14
N ALA A 99 10.59 12.03 1.75
CA ALA A 99 11.97 12.43 2.03
C ALA A 99 12.59 11.48 3.08
N LEU A 100 13.81 11.02 2.81
CA LEU A 100 14.57 10.24 3.78
C LEU A 100 14.87 11.06 5.05
N PRO A 101 15.02 10.41 6.21
CA PRO A 101 15.38 11.08 7.45
C PRO A 101 16.71 11.84 7.35
N ALA A 102 16.87 12.86 8.19
CA ALA A 102 18.09 13.65 8.24
C ALA A 102 19.34 12.76 8.48
N GLY A 103 20.36 12.94 7.63
CA GLY A 103 21.60 12.17 7.68
C GLY A 103 21.63 10.92 6.80
N CYS A 104 20.50 10.52 6.22
CA CYS A 104 20.43 9.50 5.18
C CYS A 104 20.65 10.14 3.80
N ASP A 105 21.49 9.52 2.98
CA ASP A 105 21.86 10.02 1.65
C ASP A 105 21.50 8.99 0.56
N THR A 106 20.52 9.36 -0.28
CA THR A 106 20.04 8.57 -1.42
C THR A 106 21.15 8.26 -2.43
N ALA A 107 22.04 9.22 -2.74
CA ALA A 107 23.12 8.99 -3.69
C ALA A 107 24.14 7.98 -3.16
N ARG A 108 24.38 8.02 -1.84
CA ARG A 108 25.21 7.01 -1.17
C ARG A 108 24.55 5.63 -1.17
N LEU A 109 23.24 5.53 -0.93
CA LEU A 109 22.50 4.26 -1.04
C LEU A 109 22.61 3.67 -2.44
N LYS A 110 22.36 4.44 -3.50
CA LYS A 110 22.51 3.98 -4.90
C LYS A 110 23.93 3.50 -5.19
N THR A 111 24.95 4.17 -4.63
CA THR A 111 26.35 3.76 -4.78
C THR A 111 26.64 2.42 -4.09
N LEU A 112 26.13 2.22 -2.87
CA LEU A 112 26.30 0.97 -2.11
C LEU A 112 25.54 -0.17 -2.77
N TYR A 113 24.29 0.07 -3.17
CA TYR A 113 23.50 -0.86 -3.96
C TYR A 113 24.26 -1.32 -5.20
N LYS A 114 24.74 -0.39 -6.02
CA LYS A 114 25.52 -0.71 -7.23
C LYS A 114 26.79 -1.50 -6.93
N LYS A 115 27.46 -1.20 -5.82
CA LYS A 115 28.66 -1.93 -5.39
C LYS A 115 28.35 -3.39 -5.04
N HIS A 116 27.23 -3.66 -4.38
CA HIS A 116 26.91 -4.98 -3.85
C HIS A 116 26.07 -5.84 -4.81
N ARG A 117 25.11 -5.26 -5.53
CA ARG A 117 24.29 -5.92 -6.56
C ARG A 117 24.98 -6.00 -7.93
N GLY A 118 25.84 -5.03 -8.24
CA GLY A 118 26.53 -4.93 -9.54
C GLY A 118 25.71 -4.24 -10.65
N ALA A 119 24.50 -3.78 -10.37
CA ALA A 119 23.63 -3.05 -11.29
C ALA A 119 23.25 -1.68 -10.73
N ASP A 120 22.94 -0.72 -11.61
CA ASP A 120 22.41 0.57 -11.17
C ASP A 120 20.95 0.42 -10.70
N TYR A 121 20.60 1.04 -9.57
CA TYR A 121 19.27 0.89 -8.98
C TYR A 121 18.17 1.38 -9.91
N ASP A 122 18.34 2.56 -10.51
CA ASP A 122 17.28 3.17 -11.34
C ASP A 122 17.08 2.35 -12.62
N ALA A 123 18.16 1.85 -13.22
CA ALA A 123 18.09 0.97 -14.38
C ALA A 123 17.41 -0.37 -14.06
N ASN A 124 17.78 -0.99 -12.94
CA ASN A 124 17.19 -2.24 -12.48
C ASN A 124 15.70 -2.07 -12.14
N LEU A 125 15.32 -0.98 -11.46
CA LEU A 125 13.94 -0.69 -11.16
C LEU A 125 13.12 -0.48 -12.43
N ALA A 126 13.65 0.26 -13.41
CA ALA A 126 12.96 0.46 -14.69
C ALA A 126 12.74 -0.85 -15.46
N GLU A 127 13.73 -1.74 -15.48
CA GLU A 127 13.62 -3.06 -16.11
C GLU A 127 12.59 -3.95 -15.40
N LEU A 128 12.63 -3.99 -14.06
CA LEU A 128 11.66 -4.73 -13.26
C LEU A 128 10.23 -4.20 -13.45
N THR A 129 10.07 -2.87 -13.48
CA THR A 129 8.76 -2.23 -13.66
C THR A 129 8.19 -2.52 -15.03
N GLU A 130 9.01 -2.47 -16.09
CA GLU A 130 8.56 -2.81 -17.44
C GLU A 130 8.22 -4.30 -17.58
N SER A 131 9.02 -5.17 -16.99
CA SER A 131 8.73 -6.62 -16.99
C SER A 131 7.43 -6.91 -16.26
N ALA A 132 7.27 -6.42 -15.03
CA ALA A 132 6.06 -6.62 -14.22
C ALA A 132 4.81 -6.04 -14.92
N ARG A 133 4.96 -4.89 -15.59
CA ARG A 133 3.90 -4.27 -16.39
C ARG A 133 3.42 -5.17 -17.51
N GLN A 134 4.35 -5.78 -18.25
CA GLN A 134 3.99 -6.66 -19.37
C GLN A 134 3.34 -7.96 -18.87
N GLU A 135 3.92 -8.61 -17.86
CA GLU A 135 3.38 -9.85 -17.29
C GLU A 135 1.98 -9.61 -16.70
N LEU A 136 1.78 -8.51 -15.98
CA LEU A 136 0.46 -8.18 -15.41
C LEU A 136 -0.58 -7.87 -16.49
N ALA A 137 -0.21 -7.11 -17.53
CA ALA A 137 -1.12 -6.80 -18.64
C ALA A 137 -1.53 -8.08 -19.38
N ASP A 138 -0.58 -8.97 -19.67
CA ASP A 138 -0.83 -10.25 -20.33
C ASP A 138 -1.69 -11.17 -19.47
N ALA A 139 -1.42 -11.25 -18.16
CA ALA A 139 -2.19 -12.10 -17.25
C ALA A 139 -3.65 -11.65 -17.10
N LEU A 140 -3.89 -10.33 -17.12
CA LEU A 140 -5.23 -9.73 -17.02
C LEU A 140 -5.96 -9.59 -18.37
N ASP A 141 -5.34 -9.99 -19.49
CA ASP A 141 -5.83 -9.77 -20.86
C ASP A 141 -6.16 -8.28 -21.13
N LEU A 142 -5.34 -7.38 -20.59
CA LEU A 142 -5.44 -5.93 -20.76
C LEU A 142 -4.33 -5.43 -21.67
N ASP A 143 -4.58 -4.32 -22.38
CA ASP A 143 -3.47 -3.57 -22.94
C ASP A 143 -2.79 -2.71 -21.86
N VAL A 144 -1.55 -2.31 -22.11
CA VAL A 144 -0.77 -1.51 -21.15
C VAL A 144 -1.42 -0.16 -20.85
N ALA A 145 -2.15 0.43 -21.80
CA ALA A 145 -2.78 1.73 -21.62
C ALA A 145 -4.00 1.64 -20.70
N ASP A 146 -4.79 0.57 -20.85
CA ASP A 146 -5.92 0.25 -19.99
C ASP A 146 -5.42 -0.03 -18.58
N LEU A 147 -4.38 -0.86 -18.42
CA LEU A 147 -3.74 -1.12 -17.12
C LEU A 147 -3.28 0.20 -16.46
N ASP A 148 -2.58 1.07 -17.19
CA ASP A 148 -2.08 2.34 -16.66
C ASP A 148 -3.20 3.27 -16.21
N SER A 149 -4.35 3.22 -16.88
CA SER A 149 -5.51 4.07 -16.59
C SER A 149 -6.27 3.66 -15.33
N MET A 150 -6.15 2.39 -14.89
CA MET A 150 -6.83 1.90 -13.69
C MET A 150 -6.24 2.49 -12.41
N SER A 151 -7.08 2.76 -11.42
CA SER A 151 -6.59 3.05 -10.07
C SER A 151 -6.13 1.76 -9.36
N PRO A 152 -5.30 1.86 -8.30
CA PRO A 152 -4.91 0.68 -7.53
C PRO A 152 -6.10 -0.12 -6.98
N MET A 153 -7.15 0.55 -6.50
CA MET A 153 -8.34 -0.14 -6.01
C MET A 153 -9.16 -0.82 -7.11
N GLN A 154 -9.26 -0.21 -8.30
CA GLN A 154 -9.92 -0.86 -9.45
C GLN A 154 -9.16 -2.12 -9.86
N LEU A 155 -7.83 -2.04 -9.88
CA LEU A 155 -6.96 -3.15 -10.19
C LEU A 155 -7.07 -4.26 -9.12
N LEU A 156 -7.09 -3.88 -7.83
CA LEU A 156 -7.31 -4.81 -6.72
C LEU A 156 -8.63 -5.57 -6.88
N GLN A 157 -9.74 -4.87 -7.15
CA GLN A 157 -11.05 -5.49 -7.36
C GLN A 157 -11.04 -6.45 -8.54
N VAL A 158 -10.46 -6.03 -9.67
CA VAL A 158 -10.35 -6.89 -10.87
C VAL A 158 -9.59 -8.17 -10.58
N ILE A 159 -8.48 -8.09 -9.84
CA ILE A 159 -7.67 -9.24 -9.47
C ILE A 159 -8.45 -10.16 -8.50
N GLN A 160 -9.02 -9.60 -7.43
CA GLN A 160 -9.73 -10.38 -6.41
C GLN A 160 -11.02 -11.04 -6.93
N ASP A 161 -11.70 -10.42 -7.91
CA ASP A 161 -12.95 -10.97 -8.47
C ASP A 161 -12.70 -12.12 -9.45
N GLN A 162 -11.52 -12.20 -10.06
CA GLN A 162 -11.24 -13.10 -11.19
C GLN A 162 -10.27 -14.24 -10.87
N TYR A 163 -9.39 -14.05 -9.88
CA TYR A 163 -8.33 -14.99 -9.54
C TYR A 163 -8.54 -15.55 -8.13
N ASP A 164 -8.02 -16.74 -7.87
CA ASP A 164 -8.01 -17.29 -6.51
C ASP A 164 -6.89 -16.65 -5.66
N ASP A 165 -6.86 -16.96 -4.36
CA ASP A 165 -5.97 -16.27 -3.41
C ASP A 165 -4.47 -16.41 -3.76
N GLU A 166 -4.05 -17.52 -4.38
CA GLU A 166 -2.64 -17.76 -4.73
C GLU A 166 -2.26 -16.96 -5.98
N ASP A 167 -3.04 -17.08 -7.05
CA ASP A 167 -2.83 -16.34 -8.30
C ASP A 167 -3.00 -14.82 -8.08
N ALA A 168 -3.94 -14.42 -7.23
CA ALA A 168 -4.18 -13.01 -6.90
C ALA A 168 -2.98 -12.38 -6.21
N GLU A 169 -2.33 -13.06 -5.26
CA GLU A 169 -1.16 -12.50 -4.57
C GLU A 169 0.01 -12.30 -5.54
N GLU A 170 0.27 -13.25 -6.44
CA GLU A 170 1.31 -13.09 -7.48
C GLU A 170 1.03 -11.86 -8.37
N LEU A 171 -0.23 -11.68 -8.81
CA LEU A 171 -0.62 -10.52 -9.61
C LEU A 171 -0.50 -9.20 -8.83
N LEU A 172 -0.80 -9.20 -7.53
CA LEU A 172 -0.65 -8.04 -6.68
C LEU A 172 0.83 -7.70 -6.44
N GLU A 173 1.75 -8.67 -6.40
CA GLU A 173 3.19 -8.40 -6.41
C GLU A 173 3.62 -7.64 -7.67
N TYR A 174 3.20 -8.09 -8.86
CA TYR A 174 3.45 -7.34 -10.10
C TYR A 174 2.82 -5.95 -10.03
N ALA A 175 1.59 -5.84 -9.54
CA ALA A 175 0.87 -4.57 -9.44
C ALA A 175 1.56 -3.57 -8.51
N ARG A 176 2.14 -4.02 -7.38
CA ARG A 176 2.96 -3.20 -6.47
C ARG A 176 4.18 -2.63 -7.17
N VAL A 177 4.87 -3.45 -7.98
CA VAL A 177 6.02 -3.00 -8.78
C VAL A 177 5.58 -1.97 -9.84
N VAL A 178 4.47 -2.23 -10.54
CA VAL A 178 3.92 -1.31 -11.56
C VAL A 178 3.49 0.03 -10.96
N ARG A 179 2.94 0.01 -9.74
CA ARG A 179 2.48 1.21 -9.02
C ARG A 179 3.55 1.85 -8.14
N MET A 180 4.81 1.49 -8.34
CA MET A 180 5.91 2.16 -7.67
C MET A 180 5.86 3.68 -7.90
N PRO A 181 6.00 4.50 -6.84
CA PRO A 181 5.88 5.94 -6.98
C PRO A 181 6.96 6.52 -7.89
N THR A 182 6.52 7.31 -8.87
CA THR A 182 7.42 8.10 -9.73
C THR A 182 7.55 9.55 -9.25
N VAL A 183 6.66 9.95 -8.34
CA VAL A 183 6.66 11.22 -7.60
C VAL A 183 6.39 10.93 -6.14
N THR A 184 6.76 11.86 -5.25
CA THR A 184 6.47 11.71 -3.82
C THR A 184 4.96 11.65 -3.57
N ASN A 185 4.55 10.90 -2.54
CA ASN A 185 3.16 10.74 -2.16
C ASN A 185 2.46 12.06 -1.87
N ALA A 186 3.16 13.06 -1.32
CA ALA A 186 2.60 14.40 -1.11
C ALA A 186 2.13 15.07 -2.41
N VAL A 187 2.93 14.96 -3.49
CA VAL A 187 2.58 15.52 -4.81
C VAL A 187 1.44 14.74 -5.45
N ALA A 188 1.47 13.42 -5.37
CA ALA A 188 0.39 12.58 -5.87
C ALA A 188 -0.91 12.85 -5.10
N TRP A 189 -0.83 13.04 -3.79
CA TRP A 189 -1.98 13.35 -2.94
C TRP A 189 -2.61 14.71 -3.27
N ASP A 190 -1.80 15.76 -3.44
CA ASP A 190 -2.29 17.06 -3.87
C ASP A 190 -3.02 16.99 -5.23
N ALA A 191 -2.48 16.20 -6.16
CA ALA A 191 -3.12 15.97 -7.46
C ALA A 191 -4.44 15.20 -7.34
N LEU A 192 -4.48 14.14 -6.52
CA LEU A 192 -5.68 13.36 -6.24
C LEU A 192 -6.78 14.23 -5.62
N GLN A 193 -6.44 15.06 -4.62
CA GLN A 193 -7.38 16.00 -4.01
C GLN A 193 -7.90 17.04 -5.01
N ALA A 194 -7.05 17.53 -5.91
CA ALA A 194 -7.46 18.50 -6.92
C ALA A 194 -8.45 17.86 -7.91
N ALA A 195 -8.17 16.64 -8.38
CA ALA A 195 -9.05 15.87 -9.25
C ALA A 195 -10.40 15.60 -8.57
N GLU A 196 -10.40 15.21 -7.29
CA GLU A 196 -11.64 14.92 -6.56
C GLU A 196 -12.50 16.18 -6.36
N ARG A 197 -11.89 17.33 -6.07
CA ARG A 197 -12.63 18.60 -5.97
C ARG A 197 -13.30 18.98 -7.30
N GLU A 198 -12.63 18.77 -8.41
CA GLU A 198 -13.20 19.01 -9.74
C GLU A 198 -14.35 18.04 -10.03
N ARG A 199 -14.16 16.75 -9.77
CA ARG A 199 -15.18 15.71 -9.93
C ARG A 199 -16.43 16.00 -9.08
N LEU A 200 -16.26 16.33 -7.80
CA LEU A 200 -17.36 16.72 -6.91
C LEU A 200 -18.08 17.98 -7.39
N ALA A 201 -17.36 18.96 -7.93
CA ALA A 201 -17.98 20.16 -8.51
C ALA A 201 -18.82 19.86 -9.76
N GLN A 202 -18.44 18.85 -10.54
CA GLN A 202 -19.22 18.34 -11.68
C GLN A 202 -20.42 17.51 -11.19
N ALA A 203 -20.23 16.59 -10.24
CA ALA A 203 -21.28 15.77 -9.64
C ALA A 203 -22.37 16.63 -8.97
N ALA A 204 -21.98 17.74 -8.32
CA ALA A 204 -22.92 18.70 -7.75
C ALA A 204 -23.84 19.39 -8.78
N GLN A 205 -23.52 19.31 -10.08
CA GLN A 205 -24.36 19.81 -11.17
C GLN A 205 -25.31 18.74 -11.74
N ASP A 206 -25.20 17.48 -11.34
CA ASP A 206 -26.12 16.44 -11.75
C ASP A 206 -27.46 16.56 -10.99
N PRO A 207 -28.61 16.66 -11.68
CA PRO A 207 -29.91 16.72 -11.02
C PRO A 207 -30.31 15.42 -10.30
N ASN A 208 -29.88 14.25 -10.76
CA ASN A 208 -30.15 12.96 -10.12
C ASN A 208 -29.41 12.83 -8.79
N LEU A 209 -28.14 13.29 -8.75
CA LEU A 209 -27.36 13.25 -7.50
C LEU A 209 -27.89 14.21 -6.43
N ARG A 210 -28.60 15.28 -6.84
CA ARG A 210 -29.24 16.24 -5.95
C ARG A 210 -30.68 15.89 -5.56
N ALA A 211 -31.30 14.94 -6.25
CA ALA A 211 -32.69 14.59 -6.02
C ALA A 211 -32.87 13.91 -4.64
N THR A 212 -33.94 14.26 -3.93
CA THR A 212 -34.34 13.55 -2.72
C THR A 212 -35.35 12.47 -3.08
N VAL A 213 -35.08 11.23 -2.69
CA VAL A 213 -36.00 10.09 -2.90
C VAL A 213 -36.70 9.80 -1.56
N GLN A 214 -38.02 9.66 -1.59
CA GLN A 214 -38.84 9.32 -0.42
C GLN A 214 -38.57 7.88 0.04
N ALA A 215 -39.00 7.51 1.26
CA ALA A 215 -38.92 6.12 1.71
C ALA A 215 -39.70 5.20 0.75
N ALA A 216 -39.15 4.02 0.44
CA ALA A 216 -39.75 3.10 -0.54
C ALA A 216 -41.22 2.77 -0.28
N ALA A 217 -41.64 2.75 1.00
CA ALA A 217 -43.03 2.55 1.40
C ALA A 217 -44.00 3.60 0.81
N ASP A 218 -43.54 4.85 0.69
CA ASP A 218 -44.31 6.03 0.30
C ASP A 218 -44.28 6.29 -1.21
N ILE A 219 -43.44 5.59 -1.97
CA ILE A 219 -43.29 5.78 -3.41
C ILE A 219 -44.43 5.06 -4.16
N PRO A 220 -45.17 5.76 -5.05
CA PRO A 220 -46.14 5.14 -5.95
C PRO A 220 -45.48 4.10 -6.87
N ASN A 221 -46.17 2.97 -7.13
CA ASN A 221 -45.58 1.86 -7.89
C ASN A 221 -45.11 2.24 -9.30
N ASP A 222 -45.77 3.22 -9.94
CA ASP A 222 -45.42 3.75 -11.26
C ASP A 222 -44.17 4.66 -11.26
N GLN A 223 -43.73 5.12 -10.07
CA GLN A 223 -42.55 5.97 -9.90
C GLN A 223 -41.32 5.21 -9.38
N LEU A 224 -41.50 3.97 -8.88
CA LEU A 224 -40.41 3.15 -8.31
C LEU A 224 -39.24 2.98 -9.28
N GLN A 225 -39.49 2.80 -10.57
CA GLN A 225 -38.41 2.57 -11.53
C GLN A 225 -37.54 3.82 -11.72
N ALA A 226 -38.14 5.02 -11.73
CA ALA A 226 -37.40 6.27 -11.77
C ALA A 226 -36.63 6.52 -10.47
N ALA A 227 -37.24 6.21 -9.32
CA ALA A 227 -36.58 6.29 -8.02
C ALA A 227 -35.35 5.35 -7.93
N ASN A 228 -35.46 4.13 -8.42
CA ASN A 228 -34.35 3.17 -8.46
C ASN A 228 -33.19 3.67 -9.32
N ALA A 229 -33.46 4.30 -10.47
CA ALA A 229 -32.42 4.88 -11.31
C ALA A 229 -31.68 6.02 -10.59
N VAL A 230 -32.41 6.89 -9.88
CA VAL A 230 -31.82 7.98 -9.08
C VAL A 230 -30.97 7.41 -7.93
N LEU A 231 -31.49 6.43 -7.18
CA LEU A 231 -30.77 5.81 -6.07
C LEU A 231 -29.53 5.06 -6.55
N ALA A 232 -29.57 4.38 -7.70
CA ALA A 232 -28.42 3.71 -8.28
C ALA A 232 -27.32 4.72 -8.65
N ALA A 233 -27.67 5.85 -9.27
CA ALA A 233 -26.70 6.91 -9.57
C ALA A 233 -26.09 7.52 -8.29
N GLN A 234 -26.90 7.73 -7.25
CA GLN A 234 -26.42 8.22 -5.96
C GLN A 234 -25.50 7.21 -5.25
N LEU A 235 -25.80 5.92 -5.36
CA LEU A 235 -24.97 4.87 -4.79
C LEU A 235 -23.62 4.79 -5.51
N ASP A 236 -23.61 4.84 -6.84
CA ASP A 236 -22.39 4.85 -7.66
C ASP A 236 -21.46 6.03 -7.30
N GLU A 237 -22.05 7.22 -7.13
CA GLU A 237 -21.33 8.42 -6.70
C GLU A 237 -20.73 8.25 -5.29
N ILE A 238 -21.49 7.72 -4.33
CA ILE A 238 -20.99 7.52 -2.97
C ILE A 238 -19.92 6.44 -2.92
N LEU A 239 -20.07 5.33 -3.65
CA LEU A 239 -19.05 4.29 -3.75
C LEU A 239 -17.75 4.87 -4.32
N THR A 240 -17.86 5.71 -5.35
CA THR A 240 -16.71 6.44 -5.91
C THR A 240 -16.05 7.33 -4.85
N GLN A 241 -16.82 8.08 -4.06
CA GLN A 241 -16.27 8.91 -2.97
C GLN A 241 -15.59 8.09 -1.87
N VAL A 242 -16.14 6.93 -1.50
CA VAL A 242 -15.52 6.02 -0.53
C VAL A 242 -14.19 5.52 -1.06
N GLN A 243 -14.14 5.10 -2.33
CA GLN A 243 -12.92 4.68 -3.00
C GLN A 243 -11.86 5.80 -3.01
N PHE A 244 -12.22 7.03 -3.39
CA PHE A 244 -11.30 8.17 -3.34
C PHE A 244 -10.78 8.45 -1.93
N ALA A 245 -11.63 8.31 -0.91
CA ALA A 245 -11.22 8.49 0.48
C ALA A 245 -10.20 7.43 0.91
N GLU A 246 -10.42 6.16 0.55
CA GLU A 246 -9.51 5.05 0.86
C GLU A 246 -8.18 5.17 0.08
N GLU A 247 -8.22 5.45 -1.23
CA GLU A 247 -7.02 5.72 -2.04
C GLU A 247 -6.21 6.91 -1.51
N GLY A 248 -6.91 7.98 -1.10
CA GLY A 248 -6.29 9.15 -0.50
C GLY A 248 -5.62 8.84 0.83
N PHE A 249 -6.28 8.02 1.65
CA PHE A 249 -5.76 7.57 2.94
C PHE A 249 -4.48 6.74 2.77
N THR A 250 -4.52 5.70 1.93
CA THR A 250 -3.35 4.83 1.70
C THR A 250 -2.17 5.60 1.13
N LEU A 251 -2.41 6.46 0.15
CA LEU A 251 -1.38 7.29 -0.46
C LEU A 251 -0.75 8.26 0.55
N ARG A 252 -1.58 8.97 1.33
CA ARG A 252 -1.12 10.00 2.28
C ARG A 252 -0.25 9.44 3.39
N TYR A 253 -0.53 8.22 3.84
CA TYR A 253 0.15 7.57 4.97
C TYR A 253 1.12 6.46 4.54
N GLU A 254 1.55 6.45 3.28
CA GLU A 254 2.58 5.57 2.74
C GLU A 254 2.25 4.05 2.80
N LEU A 255 0.97 3.71 2.98
CA LEU A 255 0.45 2.34 3.10
C LEU A 255 0.50 1.59 1.76
N ASP A 256 0.31 0.27 1.81
CA ASP A 256 0.16 -0.56 0.60
C ASP A 256 -1.14 -0.18 -0.14
N PRO A 257 -1.08 0.28 -1.40
CA PRO A 257 -2.26 0.66 -2.17
C PRO A 257 -3.17 -0.53 -2.55
N PHE A 258 -2.74 -1.77 -2.30
CA PHE A 258 -3.53 -2.98 -2.54
C PHE A 258 -4.03 -3.65 -1.24
N ALA A 259 -3.72 -3.07 -0.08
CA ALA A 259 -4.32 -3.48 1.18
C ALA A 259 -5.68 -2.79 1.37
N THR A 260 -6.63 -3.49 1.98
CA THR A 260 -7.94 -2.94 2.35
C THR A 260 -7.91 -2.47 3.79
N PHE A 261 -8.52 -1.32 4.07
CA PHE A 261 -8.57 -0.75 5.41
C PHE A 261 -10.02 -0.49 5.85
N ASP A 262 -10.31 -0.78 7.12
CA ASP A 262 -11.60 -0.49 7.72
C ASP A 262 -11.48 0.76 8.62
N PRO A 263 -12.24 1.84 8.35
CA PRO A 263 -12.22 3.03 9.20
C PRO A 263 -12.64 2.74 10.65
N GLU A 264 -13.29 1.62 10.95
CA GLU A 264 -13.61 1.23 12.32
C GLU A 264 -12.41 0.65 13.09
N THR A 265 -11.43 0.05 12.40
CA THR A 265 -10.28 -0.64 13.03
C THR A 265 -8.94 0.06 12.84
N VAL A 266 -8.82 0.93 11.83
CA VAL A 266 -7.54 1.52 11.40
C VAL A 266 -6.79 2.29 12.51
N MET A 267 -7.48 2.84 13.51
CA MET A 267 -6.82 3.49 14.65
C MET A 267 -6.22 2.51 15.66
N GLN A 268 -6.84 1.34 15.81
CA GLN A 268 -6.32 0.24 16.63
C GLN A 268 -5.14 -0.43 15.92
N GLU A 269 -5.25 -0.65 14.61
CA GLU A 269 -4.13 -1.13 13.78
C GLU A 269 -2.92 -0.19 13.90
N LEU A 270 -3.14 1.13 13.84
CA LEU A 270 -2.07 2.11 14.07
C LEU A 270 -1.47 2.04 15.49
N ASP A 271 -2.26 1.74 16.53
CA ASP A 271 -1.71 1.51 17.89
C ASP A 271 -0.78 0.30 17.93
N ASP A 272 -1.21 -0.78 17.27
CA ASP A 272 -0.47 -2.03 17.21
C ASP A 272 0.82 -1.84 16.39
N ASP A 273 0.76 -1.16 15.25
CA ASP A 273 1.93 -0.82 14.42
C ASP A 273 2.95 0.05 15.20
N ILE A 274 2.47 1.06 15.93
CA ILE A 274 3.34 1.92 16.75
C ILE A 274 4.09 1.08 17.80
N LYS A 275 3.39 0.14 18.43
CA LYS A 275 3.99 -0.74 19.44
C LYS A 275 5.02 -1.67 18.80
N ASP A 276 4.70 -2.30 17.68
CA ASP A 276 5.58 -3.22 16.98
C ASP A 276 6.85 -2.50 16.48
N ILE A 277 6.71 -1.29 15.95
CA ILE A 277 7.86 -0.47 15.54
C ILE A 277 8.71 -0.05 16.74
N GLN A 278 8.11 0.26 17.89
CA GLN A 278 8.86 0.58 19.11
C GLN A 278 9.69 -0.60 19.60
N GLU A 279 9.10 -1.80 19.61
CA GLU A 279 9.80 -3.04 19.98
C GLU A 279 10.94 -3.33 18.99
N TYR A 280 10.65 -3.24 17.69
CA TYR A 280 11.64 -3.47 16.64
C TYR A 280 12.81 -2.47 16.69
N ILE A 281 12.54 -1.19 16.95
CA ILE A 281 13.58 -0.17 17.14
C ILE A 281 14.50 -0.54 18.31
N GLN A 282 13.95 -1.00 19.44
CA GLN A 282 14.77 -1.37 20.60
C GLN A 282 15.70 -2.54 20.30
N GLU A 283 15.20 -3.55 19.57
CA GLU A 283 16.00 -4.68 19.11
C GLU A 283 17.11 -4.22 18.16
N LEU A 284 16.76 -3.42 17.15
CA LEU A 284 17.70 -2.95 16.14
C LEU A 284 18.77 -2.02 16.72
N GLU A 285 18.43 -1.17 17.69
CA GLU A 285 19.40 -0.34 18.42
C GLU A 285 20.43 -1.18 19.15
N HIS A 286 19.97 -2.25 19.80
CA HIS A 286 20.85 -3.17 20.51
C HIS A 286 21.78 -3.93 19.55
N GLU A 287 21.26 -4.39 18.40
CA GLU A 287 22.07 -5.04 17.36
C GLU A 287 23.13 -4.11 16.77
N VAL A 288 22.74 -2.90 16.35
CA VAL A 288 23.65 -1.88 15.80
C VAL A 288 24.78 -1.56 16.78
N MET A 289 24.49 -1.51 18.08
CA MET A 289 25.50 -1.26 19.12
C MET A 289 26.55 -2.38 19.21
N GLN A 290 26.20 -3.63 18.89
CA GLN A 290 27.10 -4.77 18.96
C GLN A 290 27.99 -4.92 17.72
N PHE A 291 27.56 -4.38 16.58
CA PHE A 291 28.25 -4.57 15.30
C PHE A 291 29.60 -3.85 15.18
N SER A 292 30.01 -3.07 16.18
CA SER A 292 31.41 -2.63 16.29
C SER A 292 32.39 -3.76 16.61
N ASP A 293 31.92 -4.88 17.18
CA ASP A 293 32.74 -6.05 17.48
C ASP A 293 32.60 -7.11 16.37
N GLU A 294 33.72 -7.46 15.73
CA GLU A 294 33.77 -8.45 14.65
C GLU A 294 33.19 -9.81 15.07
N SER A 295 33.46 -10.24 16.30
CA SER A 295 33.04 -11.55 16.78
C SER A 295 31.53 -11.62 17.00
N LEU A 296 30.94 -10.52 17.50
CA LEU A 296 29.50 -10.41 17.69
C LEU A 296 28.77 -10.32 16.35
N LEU A 297 29.28 -9.52 15.41
CA LEU A 297 28.71 -9.44 14.06
C LEU A 297 28.74 -10.81 13.36
N LYS A 298 29.87 -11.52 13.39
CA LYS A 298 29.97 -12.87 12.80
C LYS A 298 29.01 -13.87 13.46
N ALA A 299 28.84 -13.80 14.77
CA ALA A 299 27.90 -14.64 15.50
C ALA A 299 26.45 -14.36 15.06
N TRP A 300 26.08 -13.07 14.94
CA TRP A 300 24.78 -12.63 14.46
C TRP A 300 24.52 -13.08 13.01
N LEU A 301 25.45 -12.83 12.08
CA LEU A 301 25.33 -13.27 10.68
C LEU A 301 25.13 -14.79 10.58
N LYS A 302 25.81 -15.56 11.43
CA LYS A 302 25.66 -17.01 11.48
C LYS A 302 24.30 -17.45 12.03
N ALA A 303 23.75 -16.74 13.01
CA ALA A 303 22.42 -16.99 13.54
C ALA A 303 21.35 -16.70 12.49
N MET A 304 21.40 -15.51 11.88
CA MET A 304 20.45 -15.08 10.86
C MET A 304 20.41 -16.03 9.66
N ARG A 305 21.58 -16.43 9.11
CA ARG A 305 21.65 -17.41 8.02
C ARG A 305 21.05 -18.77 8.37
N ARG A 306 21.09 -19.19 9.64
CA ARG A 306 20.49 -20.46 10.08
C ARG A 306 18.97 -20.36 10.12
N GLU A 307 18.47 -19.20 10.51
CA GLU A 307 17.05 -18.89 10.58
C GLU A 307 16.44 -18.80 9.17
N VAL A 308 17.05 -18.03 8.26
CA VAL A 308 16.64 -17.97 6.84
C VAL A 308 16.59 -19.37 6.23
N ALA A 309 17.67 -20.15 6.38
CA ALA A 309 17.69 -21.53 5.88
C ALA A 309 16.66 -22.45 6.58
N ALA A 310 16.20 -22.11 7.79
CA ALA A 310 15.15 -22.83 8.48
C ALA A 310 13.75 -22.47 8.00
N MET A 311 13.52 -21.21 7.62
CA MET A 311 12.28 -20.73 6.99
C MET A 311 12.11 -21.36 5.60
N GLU A 312 13.13 -21.28 4.75
CA GLU A 312 13.13 -21.92 3.41
C GLU A 312 12.86 -23.43 3.49
N ARG A 313 13.35 -24.11 4.53
CA ARG A 313 13.11 -25.55 4.76
C ARG A 313 11.70 -25.87 5.23
N ARG A 314 10.97 -24.90 5.78
CA ARG A 314 9.56 -25.03 6.18
C ARG A 314 8.67 -24.74 4.98
N GLU A 315 8.95 -23.69 4.24
CA GLU A 315 8.24 -23.29 3.02
C GLU A 315 8.42 -24.32 1.89
N GLY A 316 9.62 -24.85 1.68
CA GLY A 316 9.84 -25.94 0.72
C GLY A 316 9.28 -27.32 1.16
N ARG A 317 8.54 -27.38 2.28
CA ARG A 317 7.82 -28.58 2.75
C ARG A 317 6.31 -28.37 2.89
N SER A 318 5.82 -27.13 2.84
CA SER A 318 4.40 -26.82 2.64
C SER A 318 4.05 -26.95 1.16
#